data_AF-A0A1F9KCS2-F1
#
_entry.id   AF-A0A1F9KCS2-F1
#
_cell.length_a   1.000
_cell.length_b   1.000
_cell.length_c   1.000
_cell.angle_alpha   90.00
_cell.angle_beta   90.00
_cell.angle_gamma   90.00
#
_symmetry.space_group_name_H-M   'P 1'
#
loop_
_entity.id
_entity.type
_entity.pdbx_description
1 polymer ?
#
loop_
_entity_poly.entity_id
_entity_poly.type
_entity_poly.pdbx_seq_one_letter_code
_entity_poly.pdbx_strand_id
1 'polypeptide(L)'
;MKRLSSNLYLDLVSGREMVHCRCGAVLGPGDQDPKSLLAVKRADLSKAGPKVNPYGIGAKRFFLREYYCPACRRLIETEVALQEP
;
A
#
# COMPACT_ATOMS: atom_id res chain seq x y z
N MET A 1 -0.01 16.95 12.62
CA MET A 1 -0.50 16.07 11.54
C MET A 1 -0.07 16.53 10.14
N LYS A 2 0.92 15.85 9.54
CA LYS A 2 1.38 16.00 8.15
C LYS A 2 0.74 14.92 7.29
N ARG A 3 0.25 15.24 6.08
CA ARG A 3 -0.33 14.24 5.17
C ARG A 3 0.78 13.56 4.35
N LEU A 4 0.76 12.22 4.30
CA LEU A 4 1.68 11.42 3.47
C LEU A 4 1.01 10.99 2.15
N SER A 5 -0.27 10.59 2.22
CA SER A 5 -1.07 10.23 1.05
C SER A 5 -2.55 10.54 1.31
N SER A 6 -3.45 10.15 0.41
CA SER A 6 -4.90 10.34 0.62
C SER A 6 -5.49 9.58 1.80
N ASN A 7 -4.78 8.57 2.31
CA ASN A 7 -5.26 7.76 3.44
C ASN A 7 -4.24 7.59 4.57
N LEU A 8 -3.05 8.20 4.46
CA LEU A 8 -2.00 8.15 5.48
C LEU A 8 -1.61 9.55 5.94
N TYR A 9 -1.45 9.67 7.26
CA TYR A 9 -1.03 10.87 7.95
C TYR A 9 0.10 10.52 8.92
N LEU A 10 0.89 11.51 9.26
CA LEU A 10 1.97 11.42 10.22
C LEU A 10 1.68 12.41 11.34
N ASP A 11 1.66 11.94 12.58
CA ASP A 11 1.31 12.76 13.73
C ASP A 11 2.28 12.55 14.89
N LEU A 12 2.41 13.57 15.75
CA LEU A 12 3.29 13.53 16.92
C LEU A 12 2.50 13.00 18.12
N VAL A 13 2.84 11.79 18.58
CA VAL A 13 2.26 11.16 19.76
C VAL A 13 3.36 10.98 20.80
N SER A 14 3.25 11.67 21.93
CA SER A 14 4.23 11.63 23.02
C SER A 14 5.68 11.90 22.57
N GLY A 15 5.87 12.84 21.64
CA GLY A 15 7.17 13.24 21.11
C GLY A 15 7.75 12.29 20.05
N ARG A 16 7.00 11.28 19.60
CA ARG A 16 7.39 10.40 18.49
C ARG A 16 6.44 10.56 17.32
N GLU A 17 6.99 10.55 16.11
CA GLU A 17 6.19 10.55 14.90
C GLU A 17 5.58 9.17 14.69
N MET A 18 4.28 9.14 14.40
CA MET A 18 3.50 7.93 14.19
C MET A 18 2.73 8.05 12.87
N VAL A 19 2.65 6.95 12.12
CA VAL A 19 1.83 6.84 10.92
C VAL A 19 0.41 6.44 11.32
N HIS A 20 -0.58 7.19 10.84
CA HIS A 20 -2.00 6.94 11.04
C HIS A 20 -2.70 6.71 9.72
N CYS A 21 -3.64 5.76 9.71
CA CYS A 21 -4.63 5.68 8.65
C CYS A 21 -5.71 6.75 8.85
N ARG A 22 -6.36 7.18 7.75
CA ARG A 22 -7.55 8.04 7.77
C ARG A 22 -8.69 7.52 8.66
N CYS A 23 -8.75 6.21 8.94
CA CYS A 23 -9.73 5.67 9.89
C CYS A 23 -9.40 5.94 11.36
N GLY A 24 -8.26 6.57 11.67
CA GLY A 24 -7.78 6.86 13.02
C GLY A 24 -6.81 5.83 13.59
N ALA A 25 -6.68 4.64 12.98
CA ALA A 25 -5.77 3.61 13.46
C ALA A 25 -4.30 4.05 13.37
N VAL A 26 -3.55 3.82 14.46
CA VAL A 26 -2.09 3.96 14.48
C VAL A 26 -1.50 2.72 13.81
N LEU A 27 -0.68 2.92 12.78
CA LEU A 27 -0.07 1.83 12.00
C LEU A 27 1.32 1.49 12.51
N GLY A 28 2.08 2.49 12.96
CA GLY A 28 3.43 2.28 13.47
C GLY A 28 4.27 3.56 13.48
N PRO A 29 5.57 3.44 13.77
CA PRO A 29 6.51 4.56 13.81
C PRO A 29 6.67 5.29 12.47
N GLY A 30 6.86 6.61 12.51
CA GLY A 30 7.03 7.48 11.35
C GLY A 30 8.40 7.42 10.67
N ASP A 31 9.37 6.76 11.30
CA ASP A 31 10.73 6.51 10.77
C ASP A 31 10.82 5.23 9.93
N GLN A 32 9.74 4.45 9.84
CA GLN A 32 9.64 3.27 8.98
C GLN A 32 9.00 3.61 7.63
N ASP A 33 9.31 2.82 6.59
CA ASP A 33 8.57 2.87 5.33
C ASP A 33 7.07 2.64 5.59
N PRO A 34 6.18 3.60 5.28
CA PRO A 34 4.75 3.44 5.54
C PRO A 34 4.14 2.20 4.87
N LYS A 35 4.71 1.70 3.76
CA LYS A 35 4.23 0.48 3.09
C LYS A 35 4.50 -0.78 3.90
N SER A 36 5.55 -0.82 4.73
CA SER A 36 5.87 -1.98 5.56
C SER A 36 4.89 -2.16 6.73
N LEU A 37 4.17 -1.09 7.09
CA LEU A 37 3.14 -1.06 8.14
C LEU A 37 1.75 -1.51 7.66
N LEU A 38 1.62 -1.89 6.39
CA LEU A 38 0.35 -2.22 5.74
C LEU A 38 0.23 -3.72 5.46
N ALA A 39 -1.00 -4.22 5.47
CA ALA A 39 -1.28 -5.58 5.04
C ALA A 39 -1.14 -5.68 3.52
N VAL A 40 -0.39 -6.67 3.04
CA VAL A 40 -0.07 -6.83 1.62
C VAL A 40 -0.85 -7.99 1.02
N LYS A 41 -1.43 -7.77 -0.16
CA LYS A 41 -2.06 -8.82 -0.98
C LYS A 41 -1.44 -8.83 -2.37
N ARG A 42 -1.19 -10.02 -2.90
CA ARG A 42 -0.89 -10.23 -4.32
C ARG A 42 -2.19 -10.47 -5.09
N ALA A 43 -2.36 -9.79 -6.21
CA ALA A 43 -3.48 -9.94 -7.12
C ALA A 43 -2.98 -10.10 -8.56
N ASP A 44 -3.78 -10.75 -9.39
CA ASP A 44 -3.50 -10.81 -10.83
C ASP A 44 -3.51 -9.39 -11.42
N LEU A 45 -2.57 -9.12 -12.34
CA LEU A 45 -2.43 -7.81 -12.95
C LEU A 45 -3.72 -7.35 -13.64
N SER A 46 -4.50 -8.29 -14.22
CA SER A 46 -5.78 -8.00 -14.89
C SER A 46 -6.83 -7.36 -13.98
N LYS A 47 -6.67 -7.43 -12.65
CA LYS A 47 -7.53 -6.71 -11.70
C LYS A 47 -7.49 -5.19 -11.90
N ALA A 48 -6.37 -4.64 -12.38
CA ALA A 48 -6.25 -3.22 -12.72
C ALA A 48 -7.08 -2.82 -13.97
N GLY A 49 -7.55 -3.80 -14.75
CA GLY A 49 -8.42 -3.61 -15.90
C GLY A 49 -7.97 -4.41 -17.12
N PRO A 50 -8.88 -4.65 -18.08
CA PRO A 50 -8.60 -5.50 -19.25
C PRO A 50 -7.51 -4.94 -20.17
N LYS A 51 -7.22 -3.64 -20.09
CA LYS A 51 -6.21 -2.95 -20.92
C LYS A 51 -4.88 -2.72 -20.21
N VAL A 52 -4.68 -3.28 -19.02
CA VAL A 52 -3.44 -3.07 -18.24
C VAL A 52 -2.20 -3.64 -18.94
N ASN A 53 -2.34 -4.75 -19.66
CA ASN A 53 -1.25 -5.40 -20.39
C ASN A 53 -1.79 -6.15 -21.63
N PRO A 54 -2.27 -5.43 -22.65
CA PRO A 54 -2.98 -6.01 -23.78
C PRO A 54 -2.10 -6.92 -24.65
N TYR A 55 -0.78 -6.76 -24.56
CA TYR A 55 0.20 -7.54 -25.34
C TYR A 55 0.92 -8.62 -24.52
N GLY A 56 0.52 -8.84 -23.27
CA GLY A 56 1.11 -9.89 -22.43
C GLY A 56 2.62 -9.70 -22.16
N ILE A 57 3.10 -8.46 -22.13
CA ILE A 57 4.53 -8.14 -21.91
C ILE A 57 4.98 -8.78 -20.60
N GLY A 58 6.09 -9.52 -20.66
CA GLY A 58 6.70 -10.16 -19.50
C GLY A 58 6.05 -11.48 -19.07
N ALA A 59 5.18 -12.11 -19.87
CA ALA A 59 4.73 -13.51 -19.67
C ALA A 59 4.30 -13.86 -18.22
N LYS A 60 3.43 -13.04 -17.61
CA LYS A 60 2.94 -13.17 -16.22
C LYS A 60 3.97 -12.93 -15.11
N ARG A 61 5.16 -12.44 -15.43
CA ARG A 61 6.16 -12.03 -14.43
C ARG A 61 5.74 -10.80 -13.62
N PHE A 62 4.67 -10.11 -13.99
CA PHE A 62 4.15 -8.97 -13.24
C PHE A 62 2.87 -9.34 -12.50
N PHE A 63 2.72 -8.81 -11.28
CA PHE A 63 1.49 -8.91 -10.49
C PHE A 63 1.13 -7.55 -9.89
N LEU A 64 -0.14 -7.39 -9.51
CA LEU A 64 -0.60 -6.22 -8.78
C LEU A 64 -0.43 -6.47 -7.27
N ARG A 65 0.37 -5.65 -6.60
CA ARG A 65 0.53 -5.67 -5.15
C ARG A 65 -0.37 -4.60 -4.54
N GLU A 66 -1.22 -5.00 -3.62
CA GLU A 66 -2.21 -4.15 -2.98
C GLU A 66 -1.86 -3.98 -1.50
N TYR A 67 -1.84 -2.73 -1.03
CA TYR A 67 -1.54 -2.37 0.35
C TYR A 67 -2.79 -1.89 1.07
N TYR A 68 -3.11 -2.52 2.19
CA TYR A 68 -4.32 -2.28 2.95
C TYR A 68 -4.02 -1.81 4.37
N CYS A 69 -4.87 -0.93 4.89
CA CYS A 69 -4.89 -0.68 6.34
C CYS A 69 -5.33 -1.97 7.06
N PRO A 70 -4.55 -2.48 8.03
CA PRO A 70 -4.89 -3.70 8.76
C PRO A 70 -6.18 -3.55 9.60
N ALA A 71 -6.51 -2.35 10.07
CA ALA A 71 -7.68 -2.11 10.91
C ALA A 71 -8.98 -1.98 10.11
N CYS A 72 -9.01 -1.13 9.07
CA CYS A 72 -10.24 -0.85 8.32
C CYS A 72 -10.31 -1.52 6.94
N ARG A 73 -9.27 -2.26 6.53
CA ARG A 73 -9.15 -2.93 5.23
C ARG A 73 -9.28 -2.00 4.03
N ARG A 74 -9.11 -0.69 4.22
CA ARG A 74 -9.08 0.27 3.11
C ARG A 74 -7.84 0.02 2.25
N LEU A 75 -8.03 -0.04 0.93
CA LEU A 75 -6.93 -0.01 -0.04
C LEU A 75 -6.25 1.36 0.03
N ILE A 76 -4.99 1.38 0.44
CA ILE A 76 -4.19 2.59 0.61
C ILE A 76 -3.44 2.90 -0.68
N GLU A 77 -2.83 1.88 -1.27
CA GLU A 77 -1.98 2.01 -2.45
C GLU A 77 -1.93 0.68 -3.23
N THR A 78 -1.56 0.78 -4.49
CA THR A 78 -1.29 -0.36 -5.38
C THR A 78 -0.01 -0.12 -6.15
N GLU A 79 0.76 -1.18 -6.42
CA GLU A 79 1.92 -1.13 -7.30
C GLU A 79 1.99 -2.35 -8.21
N VAL A 80 2.61 -2.20 -9.39
CA VAL A 80 2.97 -3.33 -10.24
C VAL A 80 4.34 -3.82 -9.84
N ALA A 81 4.45 -5.09 -9.46
CA ALA A 81 5.68 -5.70 -8.99
C ALA A 81 6.07 -6.89 -9.88
N LEU A 82 7.38 -7.15 -9.96
CA LEU A 82 7.91 -8.35 -10.60
C LEU A 82 7.79 -9.53 -9.62
N GLN A 83 7.40 -10.70 -10.13
CA GLN A 83 7.53 -11.96 -9.41
C GLN A 83 9.03 -12.23 -9.22
N GLU A 84 9.45 -12.35 -7.97
CA GLU A 84 10.78 -12.88 -7.66
C GLU A 84 10.82 -14.35 -8.11
N PRO A 85 11.94 -14.80 -8.71
CA PRO A 85 12.10 -16.16 -9.21
C PRO A 85 12.01 -17.23 -8.12
#